data_AF-A0A2H3EI17-F1
#
_entry.id   AF-A0A2H3EI17-F1
#
_cell.length_a   1.000
_cell.length_b   1.000
_cell.length_c   1.000
_cell.angle_alpha   90.00
_cell.angle_beta   90.00
_cell.angle_gamma   90.00
#
_symmetry.space_group_name_H-M   'P 1'
#
loop_
_entity.id
_entity.type
_entity.pdbx_description
1 polymer ?
#
loop_
_entity_poly.entity_id
_entity_poly.type
_entity_poly.pdbx_seq_one_letter_code
_entity_poly.pdbx_strand_id
1 'polypeptide(L)'
;INHNTCLMKLLILITEYRVTEWMDNANILSCSQNGFRHGNHTHNNSFILCTTIDRAHADGHVLYVAFVDLENAFPSTDLSILWTKMHWLGVGGAMYDWI
;
A
#
# COMPACT_ATOMS: atom_id res chain seq x y z
N ILE A 1 -4.33 -14.12 -23.30
CA ILE A 1 -4.26 -15.32 -22.42
C ILE A 1 -5.27 -15.08 -21.31
N ASN A 2 -6.22 -16.00 -21.08
CA ASN A 2 -7.25 -15.83 -20.04
C ASN A 2 -6.62 -15.94 -18.65
N HIS A 3 -6.19 -14.81 -18.08
CA HIS A 3 -5.54 -14.68 -16.77
C HIS A 3 -6.51 -14.84 -15.58
N ASN A 4 -7.44 -15.80 -15.62
CA ASN A 4 -8.53 -15.85 -14.64
C ASN A 4 -8.96 -17.28 -14.26
N THR A 5 -8.02 -18.21 -14.17
CA THR A 5 -8.31 -19.53 -13.60
C THR A 5 -8.38 -19.46 -12.07
N CYS A 6 -9.20 -20.30 -11.45
CA CYS A 6 -9.28 -20.37 -9.97
C CYS A 6 -7.91 -20.67 -9.35
N LEU A 7 -7.09 -21.48 -10.02
CA LEU A 7 -5.73 -21.79 -9.57
C LEU A 7 -4.82 -20.55 -9.56
N MET A 8 -4.87 -19.70 -10.59
CA MET A 8 -4.09 -18.47 -10.60
C MET A 8 -4.55 -17.49 -9.51
N LYS A 9 -5.86 -17.35 -9.29
CA LYS A 9 -6.39 -16.52 -8.20
C LYS A 9 -5.94 -17.03 -6.83
N LEU A 10 -5.96 -18.35 -6.63
CA LEU A 10 -5.48 -18.97 -5.40
C LEU A 10 -3.98 -18.68 -5.20
N LEU A 11 -3.17 -18.81 -6.25
CA LEU A 11 -1.75 -18.53 -6.18
C LEU A 11 -1.47 -17.05 -5.85
N ILE A 12 -2.16 -16.12 -6.51
CA ILE A 12 -2.06 -14.68 -6.21
C ILE A 12 -2.45 -14.41 -4.76
N LEU A 13 -3.53 -15.02 -4.26
CA LEU A 13 -3.98 -14.84 -2.87
C LEU A 13 -2.95 -15.37 -1.86
N ILE A 14 -2.32 -16.52 -2.13
CA ILE A 14 -1.26 -17.07 -1.28
C ILE A 14 -0.05 -16.12 -1.28
N THR A 15 0.35 -15.60 -2.45
CA THR A 15 1.45 -14.63 -2.55
C THR A 15 1.11 -13.35 -1.81
N GLU A 16 -0.07 -12.78 -2.01
CA GLU A 16 -0.56 -11.58 -1.32
C GLU A 16 -0.50 -11.76 0.20
N TYR A 17 -1.01 -12.88 0.71
CA TYR A 17 -1.01 -13.17 2.14
C TYR A 17 0.42 -13.16 2.72
N ARG A 18 1.35 -13.87 2.08
CA ARG A 18 2.74 -13.97 2.54
C ARG A 18 3.49 -12.64 2.47
N VAL A 19 3.29 -11.88 1.39
CA VAL A 19 3.91 -10.55 1.23
C VAL A 19 3.34 -9.59 2.27
N THR A 20 2.03 -9.62 2.53
CA THR A 20 1.38 -8.76 3.52
C THR A 20 1.85 -9.06 4.94
N GLU A 21 1.87 -10.34 5.32
CA GLU A 21 2.39 -10.78 6.62
C GLU A 21 3.85 -10.34 6.83
N TRP A 22 4.69 -10.49 5.80
CA TRP A 22 6.06 -10.00 5.84
C TRP A 22 6.14 -8.48 5.98
N MET A 23 5.36 -7.72 5.19
CA MET A 23 5.36 -6.25 5.25
C MET A 23 4.94 -5.73 6.63
N ASP A 24 3.95 -6.38 7.28
CA ASP A 24 3.48 -6.02 8.61
C ASP A 24 4.54 -6.36 9.67
N ASN A 25 5.12 -7.56 9.63
CA ASN A 25 6.17 -7.98 10.57
C ASN A 25 7.45 -7.14 10.48
N ALA A 26 7.82 -6.72 9.26
CA ALA A 26 8.98 -5.86 9.03
C ALA A 26 8.65 -4.35 9.13
N ASN A 27 7.40 -3.98 9.43
CA ASN A 27 6.91 -2.61 9.53
C ASN A 27 7.27 -1.75 8.29
N ILE A 28 7.11 -2.33 7.09
CA ILE A 28 7.50 -1.71 5.81
C ILE A 28 6.61 -0.51 5.47
N LEU A 29 5.30 -0.62 5.76
CA LEU A 29 4.31 0.39 5.41
C LEU A 29 4.01 1.29 6.62
N SER A 30 4.14 2.61 6.41
CA SER A 30 3.81 3.62 7.41
C SER A 30 2.39 3.47 7.96
N CYS A 31 2.16 3.89 9.21
CA CYS A 31 0.83 3.90 9.83
C CYS A 31 -0.17 4.83 9.14
N SER A 32 0.30 5.82 8.36
CA SER A 32 -0.55 6.69 7.54
C SER A 32 -1.07 6.01 6.27
N GLN A 33 -0.48 4.88 5.86
CA GLN A 33 -0.93 4.14 4.68
C GLN A 33 -2.14 3.27 5.06
N ASN A 34 -3.35 3.74 4.75
CA ASN A 34 -4.59 3.05 5.10
C ASN A 34 -5.17 2.17 3.98
N GLY A 35 -4.91 2.51 2.72
CA GLY A 35 -5.48 1.78 1.58
C GLY A 35 -4.99 0.33 1.50
N PHE A 36 -5.89 -0.59 1.15
CA PHE A 36 -5.61 -2.02 0.91
C PHE A 36 -4.89 -2.74 2.07
N ARG A 37 -5.05 -2.27 3.31
CA ARG A 37 -4.51 -2.94 4.51
C ARG A 37 -5.63 -3.52 5.36
N HIS A 38 -5.40 -4.73 5.86
CA HIS A 38 -6.32 -5.37 6.79
C HIS A 38 -6.50 -4.53 8.06
N GLY A 39 -7.74 -4.38 8.51
CA GLY A 39 -8.08 -3.57 9.69
C GLY A 39 -8.09 -2.05 9.47
N ASN A 40 -7.66 -1.56 8.30
CA ASN A 40 -7.73 -0.14 7.94
C ASN A 40 -8.93 0.14 7.02
N HIS A 41 -9.46 1.34 7.15
CA HIS A 41 -10.63 1.76 6.40
C HIS A 41 -10.43 3.18 5.85
N THR A 42 -11.19 3.51 4.79
CA THR A 42 -11.16 4.84 4.17
C THR A 42 -11.52 5.96 5.16
N HIS A 43 -12.38 5.66 6.15
CA HIS A 43 -12.77 6.64 7.17
C HIS A 43 -11.61 7.09 8.07
N ASN A 44 -10.54 6.27 8.21
CA ASN A 44 -9.36 6.64 9.00
C ASN A 44 -8.74 7.93 8.45
N ASN A 45 -8.54 8.01 7.13
CA ASN A 45 -7.93 9.18 6.49
C ASN A 45 -8.81 10.43 6.63
N SER A 46 -10.13 10.30 6.45
CA SER A 46 -11.06 11.42 6.65
C SER A 46 -11.07 11.90 8.09
N PHE A 47 -11.04 10.99 9.06
CA PHE A 47 -10.96 11.33 10.48
C PHE A 47 -9.64 12.05 10.82
N ILE A 48 -8.50 11.56 10.31
CA ILE A 48 -7.19 12.21 10.48
C ILE A 48 -7.23 13.63 9.89
N LEU A 49 -7.81 13.82 8.70
CA LEU A 49 -7.92 15.14 8.10
C LEU A 49 -8.81 16.08 8.93
N CYS A 50 -10.01 15.64 9.35
CA CYS A 50 -10.90 16.44 10.17
C CYS A 50 -10.25 16.86 11.50
N THR A 51 -9.62 15.91 12.19
CA THR A 51 -8.93 16.20 13.47
C THR A 51 -7.74 17.15 13.27
N THR A 52 -7.04 17.08 12.13
CA THR A 52 -5.96 18.01 11.80
C THR A 52 -6.51 19.41 11.51
N ILE A 53 -7.65 19.53 10.82
CA ILE A 53 -8.36 20.81 10.58
C ILE A 53 -8.79 21.43 11.92
N ASP A 54 -9.45 20.65 12.77
CA ASP A 54 -9.93 21.10 14.08
C ASP A 54 -8.77 21.61 14.95
N ARG A 55 -7.64 20.89 14.92
CA ARG A 55 -6.44 21.26 15.67
C ARG A 55 -5.82 22.56 15.15
N ALA A 56 -5.67 22.70 13.84
CA ALA A 56 -5.13 23.92 13.24
C ALA A 56 -5.99 25.14 13.57
N HIS A 57 -7.32 24.99 13.49
CA HIS A 57 -8.26 26.04 13.87
C HIS A 57 -8.15 26.42 15.35
N ALA A 58 -8.08 25.43 16.25
CA ALA A 58 -7.93 25.68 17.68
C ALA A 58 -6.62 26.40 18.04
N ASP A 59 -5.54 26.13 17.29
CA ASP A 59 -4.24 26.75 17.52
C ASP A 59 -4.06 28.08 16.76
N GLY A 60 -5.05 28.51 15.97
CA GLY A 60 -4.97 29.74 15.16
C GLY A 60 -3.98 29.65 13.99
N HIS A 61 -3.67 28.44 13.53
CA HIS A 61 -2.77 28.18 12.40
C HIS A 61 -3.54 27.91 11.11
N VAL A 62 -2.92 28.24 9.98
CA VAL A 62 -3.43 27.88 8.65
C VAL A 62 -2.94 26.47 8.29
N LEU A 63 -3.87 25.57 7.98
CA LEU A 63 -3.56 24.24 7.44
C LEU A 63 -3.59 24.29 5.91
N TYR A 64 -2.48 23.93 5.27
CA TYR A 64 -2.40 23.72 3.83
C TYR A 64 -2.46 22.23 3.52
N VAL A 65 -3.29 21.84 2.55
CA VAL A 65 -3.51 20.43 2.18
C VAL A 65 -3.39 20.28 0.67
N ALA A 66 -2.71 19.23 0.22
CA ALA A 66 -2.64 18.84 -1.19
C ALA A 66 -3.29 17.46 -1.38
N PHE A 67 -4.21 17.36 -2.34
CA PHE A 67 -4.79 16.10 -2.78
C PHE A 67 -4.08 15.67 -4.06
N VAL A 68 -3.15 14.73 -3.94
CA VAL A 68 -2.37 14.20 -5.07
C VAL A 68 -2.95 12.85 -5.47
N ASP A 69 -3.31 12.73 -6.74
CA ASP A 69 -3.76 11.46 -7.33
C ASP A 69 -2.81 11.07 -8.46
N LEU A 70 -2.52 9.76 -8.57
CA LEU A 70 -1.62 9.23 -9.57
C LEU A 70 -2.42 8.69 -10.75
N GLU A 71 -2.20 9.26 -11.93
CA GLU A 71 -2.84 8.77 -13.15
C GLU A 71 -2.31 7.38 -13.52
N ASN A 72 -3.23 6.45 -13.82
CA ASN A 72 -2.92 5.10 -14.29
C ASN A 72 -1.91 4.33 -13.41
N ALA A 73 -1.97 4.49 -12.08
CA ALA A 73 -0.95 3.99 -11.16
C ALA A 73 -0.54 2.51 -11.38
N PHE A 74 -1.47 1.59 -11.66
CA PHE A 74 -1.11 0.19 -11.93
C PHE A 74 -0.46 0.00 -13.32
N PRO A 75 -1.06 0.43 -14.44
CA PRO A 75 -0.40 0.33 -15.75
C PRO A 75 0.92 1.10 -15.87
N SER A 76 1.08 2.22 -15.15
CA SER A 76 2.25 3.09 -15.23
C SER A 76 3.40 2.69 -14.29
N THR A 77 3.21 1.69 -13.43
CA THR A 77 4.25 1.23 -12.52
C THR A 77 5.38 0.51 -13.27
N ASP A 78 6.61 0.99 -13.12
CA ASP A 78 7.80 0.26 -13.57
C ASP A 78 8.07 -0.94 -12.65
N LEU A 79 7.77 -2.14 -13.18
CA LEU A 79 7.93 -3.38 -12.45
C LEU A 79 9.39 -3.66 -12.08
N SER A 80 10.36 -3.26 -12.90
CA SER A 80 11.79 -3.50 -12.62
C SER A 80 12.23 -2.72 -11.38
N ILE A 81 11.77 -1.47 -11.27
CA ILE A 81 12.04 -0.63 -10.09
C ILE A 81 11.31 -1.18 -8.87
N LEU A 82 10.05 -1.60 -9.02
CA LEU A 82 9.27 -2.22 -7.94
C LEU A 82 9.99 -3.45 -7.36
N TRP A 83 10.39 -4.39 -8.22
CA TRP A 83 11.08 -5.62 -7.79
C TRP A 83 12.43 -5.34 -7.16
N THR A 84 13.21 -4.41 -7.73
CA THR A 84 14.48 -3.97 -7.14
C THR A 84 14.26 -3.41 -5.73
N LYS A 85 13.25 -2.57 -5.54
CA LYS A 85 12.89 -2.01 -4.23
C LYS A 85 12.47 -3.12 -3.26
N MET A 86 11.63 -4.07 -3.69
CA MET A 86 11.20 -5.19 -2.86
C MET A 86 12.38 -6.07 -2.43
N HIS A 87 13.29 -6.37 -3.34
CA HIS A 87 14.52 -7.12 -3.04
C HIS A 87 15.38 -6.38 -2.01
N TRP A 88 15.57 -5.07 -2.18
CA TRP A 88 16.34 -4.25 -1.22
C TRP A 88 15.70 -4.19 0.17
N LEU A 89 14.36 -4.24 0.23
CA LEU A 89 13.63 -4.28 1.49
C LEU A 89 13.70 -5.66 2.18
N GLY A 90 14.11 -6.71 1.46
CA GLY A 90 14.33 -8.05 2.01
C GLY A 90 13.44 -9.15 1.45
N VAL A 91 12.68 -8.91 0.38
CA VAL A 91 11.94 -9.96 -0.33
C VAL A 91 12.91 -10.79 -1.17
N GLY A 92 12.83 -12.12 -1.10
CA GLY A 92 13.70 -13.03 -1.84
C GLY A 92 13.23 -14.48 -1.85
N GLY A 93 14.09 -15.37 -2.36
CA GLY A 93 13.84 -16.80 -2.46
C GLY A 93 12.85 -17.19 -3.56
N ALA A 94 12.41 -18.45 -3.56
CA ALA A 94 11.64 -19.03 -4.67
C ALA A 94 10.34 -18.29 -5.02
N MET A 95 9.76 -17.51 -4.10
CA MET A 95 8.61 -16.67 -4.39
C MET A 95 9.00 -15.44 -5.22
N TYR A 96 10.15 -14.83 -4.93
CA TYR A 96 10.68 -13.71 -5.70
C TYR A 96 11.18 -14.17 -7.07
N ASP A 97 11.85 -15.33 -7.14
CA ASP A 97 12.36 -15.88 -8.41
C ASP A 97 11.25 -16.32 -9.37
N TRP A 98 10.04 -16.55 -8.86
CA TRP A 98 8.88 -16.94 -9.64
C TRP A 98 8.18 -15.76 -10.33
N ILE A 99 8.34 -14.54 -9.80
CA ILE A 99 7.66 -13.33 -10.27
C ILE A 99 8.56 -12.54 -11.22
#